data_AF-A0A1G2YUI5-F1
#
_entry.id   AF-A0A1G2YUI5-F1
#
_cell.length_a   1.000
_cell.length_b   1.000
_cell.length_c   1.000
_cell.angle_alpha   90.00
_cell.angle_beta   90.00
_cell.angle_gamma   90.00
#
_symmetry.space_group_name_H-M   'P 1'
#
loop_
_entity.id
_entity.type
_entity.pdbx_description
1 polymer ?
#
loop_
_entity_poly.entity_id
_entity_poly.type
_entity_poly.pdbx_seq_one_letter_code
_entity_poly.pdbx_strand_id
1 'polypeptide(L)'
;MREKLPHIVNRESWLKVGVVVLFSCLAVYKIVTATNTIGLTGFSFSEFLALILSLFAIAMSVAFYFKATDTSNQFYDNTYKFTKEISEILGRIEAGFGERLRHLDEGYSGLSARFDRMPIDTAKAQEAFEKEKEIVAQKEKEREKLIDDLATRAKLQENEKKKLFADLKEREVALQEARRELMFLRHRAEGAEEESEPLPTEMSHGMIGYMRNVVIPELGGVADIAHLSMEAITRRFNSMMGQFEPPFIDDCIKLRMATPKGLLIHGAKILRRIAREEMMKKKG
;
A
#
# COMPACT_ATOMS: atom_id res chain seq x y z
N MET A 1 8.61 -36.04 44.56
CA MET A 1 10.04 -35.68 44.43
C MET A 1 10.14 -34.20 44.05
N ARG A 2 10.68 -33.40 44.98
CA ARG A 2 11.19 -32.01 44.87
C ARG A 2 10.33 -30.92 44.23
N GLU A 3 9.69 -30.14 45.11
CA GLU A 3 9.42 -28.71 44.89
C GLU A 3 10.73 -27.98 44.54
N LYS A 4 10.71 -27.21 43.45
CA LYS A 4 11.78 -26.28 43.12
C LYS A 4 11.52 -24.95 43.84
N LEU A 5 12.31 -24.68 44.88
CA LEU A 5 12.38 -23.38 45.53
C LEU A 5 12.79 -22.28 44.53
N PRO A 6 12.22 -21.06 44.64
CA PRO A 6 12.58 -19.94 43.78
C PRO A 6 14.02 -19.50 44.05
N HIS A 7 14.82 -19.51 43.00
CA HIS A 7 16.21 -19.08 42.99
C HIS A 7 16.27 -17.57 43.31
N ILE A 8 16.79 -17.19 44.47
CA ILE A 8 16.91 -15.78 44.89
C ILE A 8 18.13 -15.17 44.18
N VAL A 9 17.96 -14.79 42.91
CA VAL A 9 19.02 -14.20 42.05
C VAL A 9 19.51 -12.83 42.56
N ASN A 10 18.82 -12.25 43.55
CA ASN A 10 19.05 -10.87 43.98
C ASN A 10 19.85 -10.71 45.30
N ARG A 11 20.42 -11.79 45.86
CA ARG A 11 21.16 -11.74 47.14
C ARG A 11 22.40 -10.85 47.11
N GLU A 12 23.12 -10.83 45.98
CA GLU A 12 24.30 -9.97 45.83
C GLU A 12 23.96 -8.48 45.85
N SER A 13 22.81 -8.09 45.28
CA SER A 13 22.40 -6.68 45.23
C SER A 13 22.03 -6.16 46.61
N TRP A 14 21.29 -6.95 47.38
CA TRP A 14 20.93 -6.62 48.76
C TRP A 14 22.13 -6.61 49.71
N LEU A 15 23.11 -7.50 49.51
CA LEU A 15 24.37 -7.45 50.26
C LEU A 15 25.18 -6.20 49.93
N LYS A 16 25.28 -5.81 48.64
CA LYS A 16 25.96 -4.57 48.23
C LYS A 16 25.29 -3.33 48.83
N VAL A 17 23.96 -3.26 48.81
CA VAL A 17 23.20 -2.18 49.45
C VAL A 17 23.43 -2.18 50.97
N GLY A 18 23.37 -3.35 51.62
CA GLY A 18 23.63 -3.46 53.06
C GLY A 18 25.03 -3.03 53.47
N VAL A 19 26.05 -3.38 52.68
CA VAL A 19 27.45 -2.97 52.92
C VAL A 19 27.62 -1.46 52.74
N VAL A 20 27.02 -0.87 51.70
CA VAL A 20 27.06 0.59 51.48
C VAL A 20 26.39 1.34 52.63
N VAL A 21 25.24 0.86 53.11
CA VAL A 21 24.52 1.46 54.25
C VAL A 21 25.35 1.34 55.53
N LEU A 22 25.94 0.17 55.81
CA LEU A 22 26.79 -0.05 56.97
C LEU A 22 28.01 0.88 56.97
N PHE A 23 28.68 1.02 55.82
CA PHE A 23 29.84 1.89 55.68
C PHE A 23 29.47 3.37 55.86
N SER A 24 28.31 3.78 55.33
CA SER A 24 27.77 5.13 55.51
C SER A 24 27.44 5.42 56.98
N CYS A 25 26.79 4.49 57.68
CA CYS A 25 26.51 4.60 59.12
C CYS A 25 27.80 4.67 59.96
N LEU A 26 28.81 3.86 59.64
CA LEU A 26 30.12 3.91 60.32
C LEU A 26 30.84 5.24 60.08
N ALA A 27 30.76 5.80 58.87
CA ALA A 27 31.32 7.11 58.55
C ALA A 27 30.63 8.22 59.36
N VAL A 28 29.29 8.23 59.42
CA VAL A 28 28.52 9.19 60.22
C VAL A 28 28.82 9.04 61.70
N TYR A 29 28.85 7.81 62.21
CA TYR A 29 29.19 7.53 63.61
C TYR A 29 30.56 8.09 63.97
N LYS A 30 31.58 7.84 63.13
CA LYS A 30 32.93 8.35 63.34
C LYS A 30 33.00 9.89 63.33
N ILE A 31 32.21 10.55 62.48
CA ILE A 31 32.12 12.02 62.42
C ILE A 31 31.49 12.59 63.70
N VAL A 32 30.43 11.95 64.22
CA VAL A 32 29.73 12.41 65.43
C VAL A 32 30.56 12.17 66.70
N THR A 33 31.30 11.07 66.79
CA THR A 33 32.16 10.76 67.95
C THR A 33 33.53 11.41 67.91
N ALA A 34 33.94 11.98 66.77
CA ALA A 34 35.20 12.70 66.66
C ALA A 34 35.13 13.96 67.53
N THR A 35 35.97 14.01 68.57
CA THR A 35 36.10 15.13 69.53
C THR A 35 36.68 16.41 68.92
N ASN A 36 36.75 16.49 67.59
CA ASN A 36 37.09 17.72 66.89
C ASN A 36 35.91 18.67 67.05
N THR A 37 36.10 19.73 67.80
CA THR A 37 35.19 20.86 67.79
C THR A 37 35.10 21.36 66.35
N ILE A 38 34.02 21.02 65.65
CA ILE A 38 33.69 21.59 64.33
C ILE A 38 33.38 23.06 64.58
N GLY A 39 34.42 23.86 64.70
CA GLY A 39 34.33 25.29 64.86
C GLY A 39 33.88 25.88 63.54
N LEU A 40 32.62 26.30 63.46
CA LEU A 40 32.10 27.10 62.35
C LEU A 40 32.80 28.47 62.25
N THR A 41 33.73 28.78 63.17
CA THR A 41 34.57 29.97 63.20
C THR A 41 35.50 30.11 61.98
N GLY A 42 35.81 29.02 61.27
CA GLY A 42 36.57 29.05 60.01
C GLY A 42 35.69 29.05 58.75
N PHE A 43 34.36 28.99 58.90
CA PHE A 43 33.44 28.80 57.79
C PHE A 43 33.21 30.13 57.07
N SER A 44 33.76 30.26 55.87
CA SER A 44 33.60 31.50 55.09
C SER A 44 32.20 31.57 54.48
N PHE A 45 31.67 32.78 54.30
CA PHE A 45 30.37 32.96 53.62
C PHE A 45 30.36 32.32 52.21
N SER A 46 31.52 32.28 51.54
CA SER A 46 31.66 31.61 50.24
C SER A 46 31.49 30.09 50.34
N GLU A 47 31.95 29.46 51.41
CA GLU A 47 31.75 28.02 51.65
C GLU A 47 30.29 27.71 51.97
N PHE A 48 29.61 28.59 52.70
CA PHE A 48 28.16 28.49 52.93
C PHE A 48 27.37 28.57 51.62
N LEU A 49 27.71 29.54 50.76
CA LEU A 49 27.09 29.70 49.46
C LEU A 49 27.33 28.47 48.58
N ALA A 50 28.54 27.92 48.58
CA ALA A 50 28.88 26.71 47.85
C ALA A 50 28.12 25.47 48.36
N LEU A 51 27.92 25.36 49.69
CA LEU A 51 27.12 24.30 50.29
C LEU A 51 25.65 24.40 49.82
N ILE A 52 25.04 25.58 49.88
CA ILE A 52 23.67 25.81 49.39
C ILE A 52 23.57 25.48 47.91
N LEU A 53 24.53 25.93 47.10
CA LEU A 53 24.54 25.68 45.66
C LEU A 53 24.67 24.19 45.35
N SER A 54 25.49 23.46 46.11
CA SER A 54 25.64 22.01 45.97
C SER A 54 24.35 21.26 46.33
N LEU A 55 23.66 21.66 47.39
CA LEU A 55 22.37 21.09 47.77
C LEU A 55 21.30 21.37 46.71
N PHE A 56 21.29 22.57 46.12
CA PHE A 56 20.40 22.92 45.04
C PHE A 56 20.67 22.09 43.77
N ALA A 57 21.94 21.89 43.43
CA ALA A 57 22.32 21.06 42.29
C ALA A 57 21.88 19.59 42.46
N ILE A 58 22.04 19.03 43.66
CA ILE A 58 21.57 17.67 43.98
C ILE A 58 20.04 17.59 43.87
N ALA A 59 19.32 18.56 44.46
CA ALA A 59 17.86 18.62 44.39
C ALA A 59 17.35 18.71 42.94
N MET A 60 17.99 19.54 42.11
CA MET A 60 17.69 19.67 40.69
C MET A 60 17.96 18.37 39.92
N SER A 61 19.06 17.68 40.22
CA SER A 61 19.38 16.39 39.60
C SER A 61 18.32 15.33 39.90
N VAL A 62 17.87 15.23 41.17
CA VAL A 62 16.80 14.31 41.57
C VAL A 62 15.47 14.68 40.92
N ALA A 63 15.13 15.97 40.87
CA ALA A 63 13.91 16.45 40.20
C ALA A 63 13.92 16.13 38.70
N PHE A 64 15.06 16.31 38.02
CA PHE A 64 15.21 15.92 36.62
C PHE A 64 15.16 14.40 36.41
N TYR A 65 15.72 13.60 37.33
CA TYR A 65 15.62 12.14 37.27
C TYR A 65 14.18 11.66 37.33
N PHE A 66 13.38 12.18 38.28
CA PHE A 66 11.97 11.80 38.38
C PHE A 66 11.17 12.27 37.16
N LYS A 67 11.39 13.51 36.71
CA LYS A 67 10.69 14.03 35.52
C LYS A 67 11.06 13.28 34.23
N ALA A 68 12.33 12.91 34.06
CA ALA A 68 12.77 12.11 32.93
C ALA A 68 12.18 10.70 32.97
N THR A 69 12.08 10.10 34.16
CA THR A 69 11.47 8.78 34.36
C THR A 69 9.97 8.80 34.04
N ASP A 70 9.23 9.79 34.56
CA ASP A 70 7.80 9.95 34.26
C ASP A 70 7.55 10.21 32.78
N THR A 71 8.36 11.07 32.16
CA THR A 71 8.27 11.37 30.72
C THR A 71 8.60 10.14 29.88
N SER A 72 9.60 9.36 30.28
CA SER A 72 9.98 8.11 29.61
C SER A 72 8.88 7.05 29.71
N ASN A 73 8.30 6.85 30.89
CA ASN A 73 7.19 5.91 31.09
C ASN A 73 5.98 6.32 30.24
N GLN A 74 5.62 7.60 30.25
CA GLN A 74 4.53 8.12 29.43
C GLN A 74 4.82 7.98 27.92
N PHE A 75 6.07 8.16 27.50
CA PHE A 75 6.49 7.96 26.12
C PHE A 75 6.35 6.49 25.68
N TYR A 76 6.75 5.54 26.52
CA TYR A 76 6.60 4.11 26.22
C TYR A 76 5.12 3.69 26.17
N ASP A 77 4.30 4.14 27.13
CA ASP A 77 2.86 3.87 27.12
C ASP A 77 2.18 4.42 25.87
N ASN A 78 2.52 5.65 25.48
CA ASN A 78 1.99 6.27 24.28
C ASN A 78 2.46 5.57 23.01
N THR A 79 3.74 5.17 22.95
CA THR A 79 4.30 4.43 21.80
C THR A 79 3.64 3.07 21.65
N TYR A 80 3.41 2.36 22.77
CA TYR A 80 2.73 1.09 22.77
C TYR A 80 1.26 1.23 22.33
N LYS A 81 0.52 2.20 22.91
CA LYS A 81 -0.86 2.51 22.48
C LYS A 81 -0.92 2.88 21.01
N PHE A 82 -0.04 3.76 20.54
CA PHE A 82 0.04 4.18 19.14
C PHE A 82 0.30 2.99 18.20
N THR A 83 1.26 2.13 18.53
CA THR A 83 1.57 0.94 17.73
C THR A 83 0.40 -0.04 17.70
N LYS A 84 -0.29 -0.23 18.84
CA LYS A 84 -1.48 -1.06 18.94
C LYS A 84 -2.63 -0.49 18.10
N GLU A 85 -2.90 0.81 18.21
CA GLU A 85 -3.93 1.50 17.43
C GLU A 85 -3.64 1.42 15.92
N ILE A 86 -2.39 1.63 15.50
CA ILE A 86 -1.98 1.44 14.09
C ILE A 86 -2.21 0.00 13.66
N SER A 87 -1.85 -0.98 14.47
CA SER A 87 -2.04 -2.40 14.13
C SER A 87 -3.52 -2.76 13.99
N GLU A 88 -4.38 -2.23 14.86
CA GLU A 88 -5.84 -2.39 14.77
C GLU A 88 -6.44 -1.67 13.56
N ILE A 89 -5.93 -0.49 13.22
CA ILE A 89 -6.33 0.25 12.01
C ILE A 89 -5.89 -0.54 10.78
N LEU A 90 -4.66 -1.03 10.74
CA LEU A 90 -4.12 -1.83 9.64
C LEU A 90 -4.93 -3.11 9.44
N GLY A 91 -5.28 -3.82 10.52
CA GLY A 91 -6.15 -4.99 10.46
C GLY A 91 -7.57 -4.67 9.96
N ARG A 92 -8.15 -3.53 10.37
CA ARG A 92 -9.45 -3.05 9.84
C ARG A 92 -9.37 -2.66 8.38
N ILE A 93 -8.25 -2.07 7.96
CA ILE A 93 -7.98 -1.69 6.58
C ILE A 93 -7.79 -2.95 5.72
N GLU A 94 -7.05 -3.95 6.20
CA GLU A 94 -6.87 -5.25 5.53
C GLU A 94 -8.22 -5.97 5.37
N ALA A 95 -9.04 -6.01 6.42
CA ALA A 95 -10.40 -6.55 6.34
C ALA A 95 -11.28 -5.74 5.36
N GLY A 96 -11.18 -4.41 5.37
CA GLY A 96 -11.92 -3.53 4.47
C GLY A 96 -11.50 -3.66 3.00
N PHE A 97 -10.21 -3.83 2.74
CA PHE A 97 -9.68 -4.09 1.41
C PHE A 97 -10.01 -5.50 0.94
N GLY A 98 -9.93 -6.50 1.82
CA GLY A 98 -10.33 -7.88 1.53
C GLY A 98 -11.80 -7.95 1.10
N GLU A 99 -12.69 -7.29 1.85
CA GLU A 99 -14.12 -7.28 1.52
C GLU A 99 -14.42 -6.51 0.22
N ARG A 100 -13.77 -5.36 0.00
CA ARG A 100 -13.93 -4.59 -1.25
C ARG A 100 -13.34 -5.30 -2.46
N LEU A 101 -12.21 -6.00 -2.32
CA LEU A 101 -11.62 -6.80 -3.38
C LEU A 101 -12.48 -8.03 -3.69
N ARG A 102 -13.05 -8.68 -2.66
CA ARG A 102 -14.02 -9.76 -2.84
C ARG A 102 -15.27 -9.28 -3.58
N HIS A 103 -15.81 -8.13 -3.20
CA HIS A 103 -16.92 -7.50 -3.91
C HIS A 103 -16.56 -7.05 -5.34
N LEU A 104 -15.32 -6.63 -5.58
CA LEU A 104 -14.84 -6.29 -6.93
C LEU A 104 -14.68 -7.55 -7.79
N ASP A 105 -14.20 -8.66 -7.24
CA ASP A 105 -14.08 -9.94 -7.96
C ASP A 105 -15.46 -10.55 -8.27
N GLU A 106 -16.38 -10.53 -7.30
CA GLU A 106 -17.79 -10.93 -7.49
C GLU A 106 -18.52 -9.99 -8.47
N GLY A 107 -18.27 -8.68 -8.38
CA GLY A 107 -18.85 -7.68 -9.29
C GLY A 107 -18.31 -7.78 -10.71
N TYR A 108 -17.01 -8.02 -10.88
CA TYR A 108 -16.34 -8.13 -12.18
C TYR A 108 -16.66 -9.46 -12.88
N SER A 109 -16.74 -10.56 -12.13
CA SER A 109 -17.21 -11.85 -12.66
C SER A 109 -18.69 -11.78 -13.06
N GLY A 110 -19.53 -11.06 -12.29
CA GLY A 110 -20.92 -10.79 -12.66
C GLY A 110 -21.06 -9.89 -13.88
N LEU A 111 -20.18 -8.90 -14.05
CA LEU A 111 -20.19 -7.99 -15.20
C LEU A 111 -19.67 -8.70 -16.47
N SER A 112 -18.57 -9.47 -16.39
CA SER A 112 -18.03 -10.22 -17.54
C SER A 112 -19.00 -11.30 -18.01
N ALA A 113 -19.66 -12.01 -17.09
CA ALA A 113 -20.68 -13.00 -17.43
C ALA A 113 -21.95 -12.38 -18.06
N ARG A 114 -22.25 -11.11 -17.74
CA ARG A 114 -23.34 -10.35 -18.38
C ARG A 114 -22.91 -9.79 -19.74
N PHE A 115 -21.64 -9.43 -19.90
CA PHE A 115 -21.09 -8.91 -21.16
C PHE A 115 -20.89 -10.01 -22.21
N ASP A 116 -20.45 -11.21 -21.81
CA ASP A 116 -20.30 -12.37 -22.71
C ASP A 116 -21.65 -12.97 -23.16
N ARG A 117 -22.76 -12.65 -22.47
CA ARG A 117 -24.11 -13.14 -22.80
C ARG A 117 -24.99 -12.14 -23.54
N MET A 118 -24.46 -10.95 -23.86
CA MET A 118 -25.22 -9.95 -24.60
C MET A 118 -24.91 -10.09 -26.10
N PRO A 119 -25.85 -10.54 -26.94
CA PRO A 119 -25.74 -10.23 -28.37
C PRO A 119 -25.72 -8.71 -28.48
N ILE A 120 -24.76 -8.16 -29.24
CA ILE A 120 -24.69 -6.72 -29.54
C ILE A 120 -25.89 -6.39 -30.45
N ASP A 121 -27.05 -6.26 -29.81
CA ASP A 121 -28.24 -5.65 -30.36
C ASP A 121 -28.07 -4.16 -30.10
N THR A 122 -27.76 -3.42 -31.15
CA THR A 122 -27.53 -1.96 -31.12
C THR A 122 -28.68 -1.21 -30.42
N ALA A 123 -29.91 -1.74 -30.49
CA ALA A 123 -31.08 -1.21 -29.78
C ALA A 123 -31.00 -1.33 -28.25
N LYS A 124 -30.44 -2.42 -27.69
CA LYS A 124 -30.31 -2.60 -26.23
C LYS A 124 -29.12 -1.84 -25.65
N ALA A 125 -28.06 -1.65 -26.45
CA ALA A 125 -26.95 -0.77 -26.09
C ALA A 125 -27.39 0.69 -25.97
N GLN A 126 -28.31 1.15 -26.83
CA GLN A 126 -28.93 2.48 -26.72
C GLN A 126 -29.76 2.63 -25.43
N GLU A 127 -30.58 1.64 -25.08
CA GLU A 127 -31.35 1.65 -23.82
C GLU A 127 -30.46 1.60 -22.57
N ALA A 128 -29.36 0.83 -22.61
CA ALA A 128 -28.39 0.79 -21.53
C ALA A 128 -27.67 2.14 -21.37
N PHE A 129 -27.30 2.78 -22.48
CA PHE A 129 -26.72 4.13 -22.49
C PHE A 129 -27.66 5.20 -21.93
N GLU A 130 -28.95 5.15 -22.27
CA GLU A 130 -29.93 6.11 -21.75
C GLU A 130 -30.21 5.86 -20.26
N LYS A 131 -30.29 4.60 -19.81
CA LYS A 131 -30.35 4.29 -18.37
C LYS A 131 -29.09 4.73 -17.62
N GLU A 132 -27.92 4.58 -18.22
CA GLU A 132 -26.66 5.00 -17.61
C GLU A 132 -26.54 6.54 -17.57
N LYS A 133 -27.02 7.25 -18.59
CA LYS A 133 -27.20 8.72 -18.56
C LYS A 133 -28.15 9.15 -17.45
N GLU A 134 -29.28 8.46 -17.27
CA GLU A 134 -30.23 8.77 -16.19
C GLU A 134 -29.60 8.55 -14.80
N ILE A 135 -28.83 7.49 -14.62
CA ILE A 135 -28.09 7.21 -13.38
C ILE A 135 -27.02 8.28 -13.13
N VAL A 136 -26.28 8.70 -14.17
CA VAL A 136 -25.30 9.79 -14.08
C VAL A 136 -25.99 11.10 -13.72
N ALA A 137 -27.12 11.43 -14.36
CA ALA A 137 -27.90 12.63 -14.05
C ALA A 137 -28.48 12.62 -12.63
N GLN A 138 -28.88 11.44 -12.11
CA GLN A 138 -29.30 11.29 -10.72
C GLN A 138 -28.14 11.52 -9.75
N LYS A 139 -26.96 10.95 -10.03
CA LYS A 139 -25.76 11.16 -9.21
C LYS A 139 -25.27 12.60 -9.22
N GLU A 140 -25.39 13.31 -10.34
CA GLU A 140 -25.10 14.75 -10.41
C GLU A 140 -26.07 15.56 -9.54
N LYS A 141 -27.38 15.25 -9.60
CA LYS A 141 -28.39 15.92 -8.75
C LYS A 141 -28.20 15.62 -7.26
N GLU A 142 -27.83 14.39 -6.90
CA GLU A 142 -27.51 14.04 -5.51
C GLU A 142 -26.27 14.78 -5.02
N ARG A 143 -25.24 14.92 -5.86
CA ARG A 143 -24.05 15.70 -5.55
C ARG A 143 -24.39 17.17 -5.33
N GLU A 144 -25.21 17.75 -6.20
CA GLU A 144 -25.64 19.15 -6.08
C GLU A 144 -26.40 19.38 -4.76
N LYS A 145 -27.29 18.46 -4.38
CA LYS A 145 -27.98 18.49 -3.07
C LYS A 145 -27.04 18.34 -1.88
N LEU A 146 -26.02 17.49 -1.98
CA LEU A 146 -25.02 17.30 -0.92
C LEU A 146 -24.18 18.56 -0.71
N ILE A 147 -23.79 19.21 -1.80
CA ILE A 147 -23.07 20.49 -1.74
C ILE A 147 -23.97 21.60 -1.21
N ASP A 148 -25.25 21.60 -1.56
CA ASP A 148 -26.24 22.54 -1.03
C ASP A 148 -26.44 22.36 0.49
N ASP A 149 -26.59 21.12 0.98
CA ASP A 149 -26.67 20.81 2.41
C ASP A 149 -25.39 21.22 3.16
N LEU A 150 -24.21 20.96 2.57
CA LEU A 150 -22.92 21.41 3.13
C LEU A 150 -22.81 22.94 3.17
N ALA A 151 -23.25 23.64 2.13
CA ALA A 151 -23.26 25.10 2.08
C ALA A 151 -24.20 25.71 3.13
N THR A 152 -25.36 25.08 3.33
CA THR A 152 -26.36 25.51 4.30
C THR A 152 -25.89 25.29 5.74
N ARG A 153 -25.26 24.12 6.02
CA ARG A 153 -24.66 23.80 7.34
C ARG A 153 -23.49 24.70 7.70
N ALA A 154 -22.71 25.13 6.72
CA ALA A 154 -21.58 26.05 6.91
C ALA A 154 -21.98 27.53 6.98
N LYS A 155 -23.28 27.88 6.83
CA LYS A 155 -23.79 29.26 6.82
C LYS A 155 -23.06 30.18 5.81
N LEU A 156 -22.65 29.64 4.68
CA LEU A 156 -21.99 30.42 3.63
C LEU A 156 -22.96 31.43 3.01
N GLN A 157 -22.49 32.66 2.75
CA GLN A 157 -23.28 33.65 2.01
C GLN A 157 -23.47 33.20 0.55
N GLU A 158 -24.62 33.55 -0.05
CA GLU A 158 -25.01 33.10 -1.41
C GLU A 158 -23.95 33.39 -2.49
N ASN A 159 -23.15 34.44 -2.31
CA ASN A 159 -22.03 34.79 -3.21
C ASN A 159 -20.82 33.86 -3.08
N GLU A 160 -20.48 33.41 -1.87
CA GLU A 160 -19.37 32.48 -1.63
C GLU A 160 -19.74 31.07 -2.11
N LYS A 161 -21.01 30.69 -1.97
CA LYS A 161 -21.58 29.47 -2.55
C LYS A 161 -21.38 29.45 -4.07
N LYS A 162 -21.77 30.52 -4.78
CA LYS A 162 -21.62 30.60 -6.24
C LYS A 162 -20.15 30.53 -6.68
N LYS A 163 -19.22 31.16 -5.95
CA LYS A 163 -17.79 31.04 -6.23
C LYS A 163 -17.27 29.61 -6.02
N LEU A 164 -17.61 28.97 -4.90
CA LEU A 164 -17.22 27.59 -4.64
C LEU A 164 -17.76 26.61 -5.69
N PHE A 165 -18.99 26.80 -6.15
CA PHE A 165 -19.55 26.00 -7.25
C PHE A 165 -18.79 26.18 -8.56
N ALA A 166 -18.39 27.41 -8.89
CA ALA A 166 -17.58 27.69 -10.07
C ALA A 166 -16.20 27.02 -9.97
N ASP A 167 -15.51 27.18 -8.84
CA ASP A 167 -14.19 26.59 -8.59
C ASP A 167 -14.23 25.05 -8.60
N LEU A 168 -15.28 24.44 -8.03
CA LEU A 168 -15.43 22.99 -8.04
C LEU A 168 -15.63 22.45 -9.46
N LYS A 169 -16.44 23.14 -10.27
CA LYS A 169 -16.68 22.76 -11.66
C LYS A 169 -15.41 22.89 -12.50
N GLU A 170 -14.64 23.95 -12.31
CA GLU A 170 -13.35 24.14 -12.99
C GLU A 170 -12.35 23.04 -12.63
N ARG A 171 -12.20 22.74 -11.33
CA ARG A 171 -11.30 21.67 -10.87
C ARG A 171 -11.71 20.29 -11.37
N GLU A 172 -13.01 20.04 -11.53
CA GLU A 172 -13.52 18.78 -12.05
C GLU A 172 -13.20 18.60 -13.53
N VAL A 173 -13.34 19.65 -14.34
CA VAL A 173 -12.93 19.65 -15.75
C VAL A 173 -11.42 19.39 -15.85
N ALA A 174 -10.61 20.09 -15.07
CA ALA A 174 -9.17 19.89 -15.02
C ALA A 174 -8.79 18.45 -14.59
N LEU A 175 -9.50 17.88 -13.62
CA LEU A 175 -9.28 16.50 -13.17
C LEU A 175 -9.65 15.47 -14.24
N GLN A 176 -10.70 15.75 -15.02
CA GLN A 176 -11.10 14.90 -16.14
C GLN A 176 -10.06 14.94 -17.27
N GLU A 177 -9.51 16.11 -17.57
CA GLU A 177 -8.41 16.28 -18.54
C GLU A 177 -7.15 15.55 -18.09
N ALA A 178 -6.73 15.73 -16.83
CA ALA A 178 -5.58 15.02 -16.27
C ALA A 178 -5.75 13.49 -16.29
N ARG A 179 -6.97 12.98 -16.06
CA ARG A 179 -7.28 11.55 -16.19
C ARG A 179 -7.17 11.06 -17.63
N ARG A 180 -7.63 11.84 -18.60
CA ARG A 180 -7.49 11.51 -20.03
C ARG A 180 -6.01 11.48 -20.43
N GLU A 181 -5.24 12.45 -19.96
CA GLU A 181 -3.80 12.52 -20.21
C GLU A 181 -3.04 11.35 -19.56
N LEU A 182 -3.36 10.99 -18.32
CA LEU A 182 -2.81 9.79 -17.67
C LEU A 182 -3.15 8.51 -18.43
N MET A 183 -4.38 8.38 -18.94
CA MET A 183 -4.78 7.23 -19.75
C MET A 183 -3.97 7.17 -21.06
N PHE A 184 -3.75 8.32 -21.70
CA PHE A 184 -2.94 8.42 -22.93
C PHE A 184 -1.45 8.09 -22.66
N LEU A 185 -0.87 8.63 -21.59
CA LEU A 185 0.51 8.35 -21.19
C LEU A 185 0.70 6.88 -20.81
N ARG A 186 -0.28 6.28 -20.13
CA ARG A 186 -0.27 4.85 -19.81
C ARG A 186 -0.29 3.99 -21.07
N HIS A 187 -1.17 4.29 -22.04
CA HIS A 187 -1.20 3.57 -23.32
C HIS A 187 0.13 3.73 -24.09
N ARG A 188 0.76 4.91 -24.01
CA ARG A 188 2.06 5.17 -24.63
C ARG A 188 3.20 4.41 -23.94
N ALA A 189 3.20 4.35 -22.61
CA ALA A 189 4.17 3.61 -21.83
C ALA A 189 4.04 2.09 -22.08
N GLU A 190 2.82 1.58 -22.05
CA GLU A 190 2.53 0.17 -22.37
C GLU A 190 2.95 -0.17 -23.81
N GLY A 191 2.76 0.74 -24.77
CA GLY A 191 3.25 0.57 -26.15
C GLY A 191 4.78 0.63 -26.31
N ALA A 192 5.48 1.43 -25.50
CA ALA A 192 6.93 1.55 -25.54
C ALA A 192 7.64 0.36 -24.86
N GLU A 193 7.05 -0.19 -23.80
CA GLU A 193 7.48 -1.46 -23.19
C GLU A 193 7.25 -2.64 -24.16
N GLU A 194 6.18 -2.61 -24.96
CA GLU A 194 5.88 -3.65 -25.97
C GLU A 194 6.93 -3.75 -27.10
N GLU A 195 7.63 -2.66 -27.45
CA GLU A 195 8.66 -2.66 -28.50
C GLU A 195 10.06 -3.06 -27.99
N SER A 196 10.30 -3.04 -26.68
CA SER A 196 11.64 -3.16 -26.08
C SER A 196 11.94 -4.49 -25.39
N GLU A 197 10.93 -5.31 -25.04
CA GLU A 197 11.19 -6.66 -24.53
C GLU A 197 11.67 -7.59 -25.66
N PRO A 198 12.81 -8.28 -25.56
CA PRO A 198 13.18 -9.33 -26.52
C PRO A 198 12.17 -10.49 -26.44
N LEU A 199 11.92 -11.18 -27.57
CA LEU A 199 11.18 -12.45 -27.54
C LEU A 199 11.84 -13.37 -26.50
N PRO A 200 11.08 -14.22 -25.79
CA PRO A 200 11.65 -15.14 -24.82
C PRO A 200 12.81 -15.89 -25.47
N THR A 201 14.03 -15.74 -24.92
CA THR A 201 15.28 -16.28 -25.51
C THR A 201 15.25 -17.81 -25.63
N GLU A 202 14.28 -18.44 -24.96
CA GLU A 202 14.03 -19.89 -24.92
C GLU A 202 13.06 -20.39 -26.01
N MET A 203 12.46 -19.51 -26.82
CA MET A 203 11.58 -19.93 -27.91
C MET A 203 12.39 -20.59 -29.04
N SER A 204 12.12 -21.86 -29.30
CA SER A 204 12.74 -22.58 -30.41
C SER A 204 12.34 -21.97 -31.76
N HIS A 205 13.26 -21.98 -32.73
CA HIS A 205 12.97 -21.53 -34.10
C HIS A 205 11.78 -22.30 -34.72
N GLY A 206 11.62 -23.58 -34.35
CA GLY A 206 10.49 -24.41 -34.77
C GLY A 206 9.15 -23.91 -34.23
N MET A 207 9.11 -23.50 -32.96
CA MET A 207 7.91 -22.93 -32.33
C MET A 207 7.49 -21.62 -33.00
N ILE A 208 8.45 -20.72 -33.28
CA ILE A 208 8.17 -19.47 -34.02
C ILE A 208 7.61 -19.79 -35.41
N GLY A 209 8.20 -20.76 -36.10
CA GLY A 209 7.73 -21.22 -37.41
C GLY A 209 6.31 -21.79 -37.37
N TYR A 210 6.00 -22.60 -36.37
CA TYR A 210 4.66 -23.16 -36.17
C TYR A 210 3.63 -22.06 -35.87
N MET A 211 3.98 -21.10 -35.01
CA MET A 211 3.12 -19.95 -34.71
C MET A 211 2.82 -19.12 -35.95
N ARG A 212 3.82 -18.93 -36.80
CA ARG A 212 3.71 -18.17 -38.05
C ARG A 212 2.86 -18.86 -39.11
N ASN A 213 3.08 -20.15 -39.31
CA ASN A 213 2.54 -20.87 -40.46
C ASN A 213 1.22 -21.58 -40.17
N VAL A 214 0.94 -21.87 -38.90
CA VAL A 214 -0.25 -22.62 -38.49
C VAL A 214 -1.12 -21.75 -37.58
N VAL A 215 -0.58 -21.29 -36.45
CA VAL A 215 -1.41 -20.64 -35.41
C VAL A 215 -1.98 -19.29 -35.88
N ILE A 216 -1.15 -18.39 -36.42
CA ILE A 216 -1.61 -17.06 -36.85
C ILE A 216 -2.63 -17.13 -38.00
N PRO A 217 -2.42 -17.95 -39.06
CA PRO A 217 -3.42 -18.15 -40.11
C PRO A 217 -4.76 -18.68 -39.56
N GLU A 218 -4.72 -19.70 -38.70
CA GLU A 218 -5.91 -20.30 -38.11
C GLU A 218 -6.70 -19.32 -37.23
N LEU A 219 -6.03 -18.37 -36.57
CA LEU A 219 -6.69 -17.34 -35.74
C LEU A 219 -7.32 -16.18 -36.53
N GLY A 220 -7.23 -16.18 -37.86
CA GLY A 220 -7.78 -15.13 -38.75
C GLY A 220 -6.73 -14.40 -39.58
N GLY A 221 -5.46 -14.82 -39.52
CA GLY A 221 -4.39 -14.29 -40.37
C GLY A 221 -3.64 -13.11 -39.78
N VAL A 222 -2.56 -12.74 -40.48
CA VAL A 222 -1.55 -11.78 -40.00
C VAL A 222 -2.13 -10.37 -39.80
N ALA A 223 -2.99 -9.92 -40.71
CA ALA A 223 -3.60 -8.59 -40.64
C ALA A 223 -4.56 -8.47 -39.46
N ASP A 224 -5.41 -9.48 -39.24
CA ASP A 224 -6.38 -9.48 -38.14
C ASP A 224 -5.66 -9.51 -36.79
N ILE A 225 -4.71 -10.42 -36.61
CA ILE A 225 -4.01 -10.60 -35.33
C ILE A 225 -3.17 -9.38 -34.95
N ALA A 226 -2.62 -8.64 -35.93
CA ALA A 226 -1.86 -7.42 -35.68
C ALA A 226 -2.71 -6.27 -35.08
N HIS A 227 -4.02 -6.25 -35.37
CA HIS A 227 -4.95 -5.16 -34.99
C HIS A 227 -5.98 -5.54 -33.91
N LEU A 228 -6.19 -6.84 -33.65
CA LEU A 228 -7.12 -7.31 -32.61
C LEU A 228 -6.67 -6.91 -31.20
N SER A 229 -7.62 -6.79 -30.26
CA SER A 229 -7.32 -6.59 -28.82
C SER A 229 -6.72 -7.85 -28.19
N MET A 230 -6.03 -7.74 -27.05
CA MET A 230 -5.38 -8.89 -26.41
C MET A 230 -6.41 -9.95 -25.99
N GLU A 231 -7.55 -9.48 -25.48
CA GLU A 231 -8.69 -10.32 -25.11
C GLU A 231 -9.30 -11.04 -26.32
N ALA A 232 -9.32 -10.40 -27.50
CA ALA A 232 -9.82 -11.04 -28.71
C ALA A 232 -8.87 -12.15 -29.20
N ILE A 233 -7.55 -11.92 -29.14
CA ILE A 233 -6.55 -12.94 -29.46
C ILE A 233 -6.65 -14.11 -28.49
N THR A 234 -6.72 -13.83 -27.18
CA THR A 234 -6.88 -14.86 -26.14
C THR A 234 -8.16 -15.67 -26.34
N ARG A 235 -9.30 -15.02 -26.60
CA ARG A 235 -10.57 -15.72 -26.84
C ARG A 235 -10.50 -16.64 -28.07
N ARG A 236 -9.97 -16.14 -29.18
CA ARG A 236 -9.81 -16.94 -30.42
C ARG A 236 -8.86 -18.12 -30.18
N PHE A 237 -7.71 -17.87 -29.56
CA PHE A 237 -6.77 -18.93 -29.23
C PHE A 237 -7.39 -19.99 -28.33
N ASN A 238 -8.12 -19.58 -27.28
CA ASN A 238 -8.76 -20.52 -26.36
C ASN A 238 -9.86 -21.34 -27.04
N SER A 239 -10.62 -20.76 -27.99
CA SER A 239 -11.61 -21.51 -28.76
C SER A 239 -10.99 -22.57 -29.68
N MET A 240 -9.73 -22.39 -30.06
CA MET A 240 -9.00 -23.28 -30.97
C MET A 240 -7.90 -24.09 -30.28
N MET A 241 -7.78 -23.97 -28.96
CA MET A 241 -6.67 -24.56 -28.20
C MET A 241 -6.61 -26.08 -28.35
N GLY A 242 -7.76 -26.74 -28.50
CA GLY A 242 -7.85 -28.19 -28.74
C GLY A 242 -7.52 -28.63 -30.16
N GLN A 243 -7.31 -27.70 -31.11
CA GLN A 243 -6.95 -28.00 -32.49
C GLN A 243 -5.43 -27.92 -32.73
N PHE A 244 -4.69 -27.31 -31.80
CA PHE A 244 -3.24 -27.23 -31.89
C PHE A 244 -2.57 -28.49 -31.35
N GLU A 245 -1.38 -28.79 -31.86
CA GLU A 245 -0.61 -29.95 -31.44
C GLU A 245 -0.28 -29.88 -29.94
N PRO A 246 -0.47 -30.97 -29.17
CA PRO A 246 -0.18 -30.99 -27.72
C PRO A 246 1.25 -30.53 -27.35
N PRO A 247 2.31 -30.91 -28.09
CA PRO A 247 3.67 -30.41 -27.82
C PRO A 247 3.79 -28.89 -27.90
N PHE A 248 3.08 -28.25 -28.82
CA PHE A 248 3.08 -26.78 -28.94
C PHE A 248 2.40 -26.13 -27.73
N ILE A 249 1.30 -26.72 -27.24
CA ILE A 249 0.61 -26.24 -26.04
C ILE A 249 1.47 -26.41 -24.79
N ASP A 250 2.15 -27.56 -24.67
CA ASP A 250 3.06 -27.81 -23.55
C ASP A 250 4.24 -26.82 -23.54
N ASP A 251 4.79 -26.50 -24.71
CA ASP A 251 5.85 -25.49 -24.83
C ASP A 251 5.34 -24.08 -24.54
N CYS A 252 4.11 -23.74 -24.96
CA CYS A 252 3.44 -22.50 -24.54
C CYS A 252 3.27 -22.42 -23.01
N ILE A 253 2.98 -23.53 -22.34
CA ILE A 253 2.82 -23.58 -20.88
C ILE A 253 4.18 -23.43 -20.18
N LYS A 254 5.22 -24.13 -20.66
CA LYS A 254 6.59 -24.01 -20.12
C LYS A 254 7.11 -22.58 -20.20
N LEU A 255 6.84 -21.90 -21.32
CA LEU A 255 7.25 -20.51 -21.56
C LEU A 255 6.30 -19.49 -20.92
N ARG A 256 5.34 -19.92 -20.09
CA ARG A 256 4.37 -19.05 -19.41
C ARG A 256 3.54 -18.18 -20.36
N MET A 257 3.35 -18.65 -21.60
CA MET A 257 2.49 -18.02 -22.60
C MET A 257 1.04 -18.46 -22.46
N ALA A 258 0.82 -19.68 -21.99
CA ALA A 258 -0.49 -20.27 -21.74
C ALA A 258 -0.55 -20.98 -20.38
N THR A 259 -1.76 -21.23 -19.92
CA THR A 259 -2.09 -22.14 -18.83
C THR A 259 -2.88 -23.31 -19.40
N PRO A 260 -3.09 -24.41 -18.65
CA PRO A 260 -3.99 -25.49 -19.07
C PRO A 260 -5.42 -25.02 -19.36
N LYS A 261 -5.80 -23.82 -18.92
CA LYS A 261 -7.14 -23.22 -19.12
C LYS A 261 -7.20 -22.22 -20.28
N GLY A 262 -6.07 -21.88 -20.89
CA GLY A 262 -6.02 -20.91 -21.99
C GLY A 262 -4.78 -20.03 -22.01
N LEU A 263 -4.67 -19.24 -23.08
CA LEU A 263 -3.61 -18.27 -23.35
C LEU A 263 -3.62 -17.13 -22.33
N LEU A 264 -2.45 -16.76 -21.84
CA LEU A 264 -2.26 -15.58 -21.00
C LEU A 264 -2.13 -14.32 -21.88
N ILE A 265 -2.34 -13.15 -21.27
CA ILE A 265 -2.19 -11.85 -21.96
C ILE A 265 -0.76 -11.72 -22.55
N HIS A 266 0.25 -12.25 -21.85
CA HIS A 266 1.63 -12.28 -22.34
C HIS A 266 1.80 -13.18 -23.59
N GLY A 267 1.13 -14.34 -23.65
CA GLY A 267 1.13 -15.17 -24.86
C GLY A 267 0.43 -14.51 -26.05
N ALA A 268 -0.66 -13.76 -25.80
CA ALA A 268 -1.35 -12.97 -26.82
C ALA A 268 -0.45 -11.83 -27.36
N LYS A 269 0.34 -11.19 -26.49
CA LYS A 269 1.35 -10.20 -26.87
C LYS A 269 2.37 -10.78 -27.84
N ILE A 270 2.91 -11.97 -27.54
CA ILE A 270 3.89 -12.64 -28.39
C ILE A 270 3.30 -13.01 -29.76
N LEU A 271 2.07 -13.54 -29.80
CA LEU A 271 1.37 -13.83 -31.07
C LEU A 271 1.17 -12.58 -31.93
N ARG A 272 0.75 -11.47 -31.32
CA ARG A 272 0.60 -10.19 -32.03
C ARG A 272 1.92 -9.69 -32.60
N ARG A 273 3.00 -9.81 -31.84
CA ARG A 273 4.33 -9.40 -32.29
C ARG A 273 4.79 -10.21 -33.49
N ILE A 274 4.69 -11.55 -33.43
CA ILE A 274 5.06 -12.41 -34.56
C ILE A 274 4.24 -12.05 -35.81
N ALA A 275 2.95 -11.73 -35.65
CA ALA A 275 2.12 -11.25 -36.76
C ALA A 275 2.61 -9.89 -37.31
N ARG A 276 2.96 -8.92 -36.45
CA ARG A 276 3.49 -7.62 -36.88
C ARG A 276 4.84 -7.74 -37.61
N GLU A 277 5.74 -8.58 -37.12
CA GLU A 277 7.04 -8.83 -37.76
C GLU A 277 6.86 -9.41 -39.17
N GLU A 278 5.89 -10.31 -39.35
CA GLU A 278 5.55 -10.88 -40.66
C GLU A 278 4.86 -9.88 -41.60
N MET A 279 4.03 -8.99 -41.04
CA MET A 279 3.41 -7.91 -41.82
C MET A 279 4.46 -6.92 -42.35
N MET A 280 5.49 -6.62 -41.56
CA MET A 280 6.59 -5.73 -41.95
C MET A 280 7.47 -6.36 -43.03
N LYS A 281 7.73 -7.67 -42.97
CA LYS A 281 8.49 -8.39 -44.00
C LYS A 281 7.77 -8.53 -45.34
N LYS A 282 6.43 -8.57 -45.36
CA LYS A 282 5.65 -8.63 -46.61
C LYS A 282 5.47 -7.28 -47.30
N LYS A 283 5.81 -6.17 -46.63
CA LYS A 283 5.71 -4.80 -47.17
C LYS A 283 7.03 -4.26 -47.74
N GLY A 284 8.15 -4.96 -47.55
CA GLY A 284 9.46 -4.65 -48.15
C GLY A 284 9.79 -5.64 -49.25
#